data_AF-A0A6C0DP76-F1
#
_entry.id   AF-A0A6C0DP76-F1
#
_cell.length_a   1.000
_cell.length_b   1.000
_cell.length_c   1.000
_cell.angle_alpha   90.00
_cell.angle_beta   90.00
_cell.angle_gamma   90.00
#
_symmetry.space_group_name_H-M   'P 1'
#
loop_
_entity.id
_entity.type
_entity.pdbx_description
1 polymer ?
#
loop_
_entity_poly.entity_id
_entity_poly.type
_entity_poly.pdbx_seq_one_letter_code
_entity_poly.pdbx_strand_id
1 'polypeptide(L)'
;MEIEDPPLENAFIPTIPDIVSAPKPKKKQAKRLYFDFALLQTFCNENGITLLEDYSQKFVTRNMMVNGTCRNQDCKETFTLGFRTLYRNNTGYCIACSKKDHVSRMQKGCLSKYGVDNARKCQSIVEKGKQTCLDKYGCEHPSQNEDVKQKIKDTCEKVYGGHPLKNNDVQKKRKKTCLAKYGCENHQQNADVKLKTETTCLTKYGQKCSFESPELRAISKQTVLLRYGCEYATQAESVKEKTKQTNLKKYGKAHPLQVESIKEKSRQTSMARYGVEHPMQCPSVSEKSLHKAHKYKLFTFPSGNEIYTQGYEHFALRDLLDVHHVSEEDIVTNRKDVPKLWYSDTNNKKHRHFVDIYIPSQNKCIEIKSSWTVNIEKSHVFQKQVAAKKEGFLYEIWVYSSVGKLETIHP
;
A
#
# COMPACT_ATOMS: atom_id res chain seq x y z
N MET A 1 -9.25 -31.69 -31.36
CA MET A 1 -8.90 -32.83 -30.49
C MET A 1 -9.34 -32.48 -29.10
N GLU A 2 -10.58 -32.83 -28.79
CA GLU A 2 -11.12 -32.77 -27.43
C GLU A 2 -10.37 -33.84 -26.61
N ILE A 3 -9.79 -33.42 -25.50
CA ILE A 3 -9.14 -34.33 -24.54
C ILE A 3 -10.20 -34.56 -23.46
N GLU A 4 -10.85 -35.71 -23.51
CA GLU A 4 -11.70 -36.20 -22.42
C GLU A 4 -10.81 -36.63 -21.26
N ASP A 5 -11.10 -36.15 -20.06
CA ASP A 5 -10.47 -36.61 -18.82
C ASP A 5 -10.91 -38.05 -18.50
N PRO A 6 -10.00 -38.94 -18.05
CA PRO A 6 -10.33 -40.32 -17.75
C PRO A 6 -11.22 -40.42 -16.48
N PRO A 7 -12.10 -41.42 -16.39
CA PRO A 7 -13.00 -41.58 -15.26
C PRO A 7 -12.21 -41.93 -13.98
N LEU A 8 -12.54 -41.23 -12.90
CA LEU A 8 -12.05 -41.51 -11.55
C LEU A 8 -12.51 -42.92 -11.11
N GLU A 9 -11.56 -43.85 -10.99
CA GLU A 9 -11.78 -45.13 -10.31
C GLU A 9 -12.22 -44.87 -8.87
N ASN A 10 -13.36 -45.47 -8.50
CA ASN A 10 -13.92 -45.46 -7.15
C ASN A 10 -12.95 -46.15 -6.17
N ALA A 11 -12.09 -45.37 -5.52
CA ALA A 11 -11.36 -45.84 -4.35
C ALA A 11 -12.35 -46.09 -3.20
N PHE A 12 -12.44 -47.36 -2.80
CA PHE A 12 -13.26 -47.86 -1.70
C PHE A 12 -12.95 -47.09 -0.41
N ILE A 13 -13.87 -46.25 0.05
CA ILE A 13 -13.76 -45.54 1.33
C ILE A 13 -14.19 -46.53 2.43
N PRO A 14 -13.30 -46.97 3.34
CA PRO A 14 -13.72 -47.82 4.43
C PRO A 14 -14.64 -47.01 5.37
N THR A 15 -15.87 -47.50 5.55
CA THR A 15 -16.81 -46.98 6.53
C THR A 15 -16.19 -47.06 7.93
N ILE A 16 -15.96 -45.89 8.54
CA ILE A 16 -15.53 -45.79 9.93
C ILE A 16 -16.72 -46.26 10.80
N PRO A 17 -16.54 -47.24 11.71
CA PRO A 17 -17.64 -47.73 12.52
C PRO A 17 -18.14 -46.62 13.45
N ASP A 18 -19.47 -46.55 13.58
CA ASP A 18 -20.15 -45.63 14.49
C ASP A 18 -19.57 -45.75 15.90
N ILE A 19 -18.98 -44.66 16.39
CA ILE A 19 -18.59 -44.55 17.80
C ILE A 19 -19.88 -44.45 18.60
N VAL A 20 -20.39 -45.60 19.05
CA VAL A 20 -21.49 -45.69 20.00
C VAL A 20 -21.05 -44.92 21.25
N SER A 21 -21.68 -43.77 21.49
CA SER A 21 -21.35 -42.94 22.65
C SER A 21 -21.62 -43.74 23.93
N ALA A 22 -20.58 -43.94 24.74
CA ALA A 22 -20.74 -44.56 26.04
C ALA A 22 -21.84 -43.83 26.86
N PRO A 23 -22.71 -44.56 27.58
CA PRO A 23 -23.78 -43.96 28.36
C PRO A 23 -23.19 -42.99 29.39
N LYS A 24 -23.71 -41.76 29.41
CA LYS A 24 -23.26 -40.71 30.35
C LYS A 24 -23.39 -41.24 31.79
N PRO A 25 -22.34 -41.17 32.62
CA PRO A 25 -22.40 -41.66 33.99
C PRO A 25 -23.52 -40.93 34.75
N LYS A 26 -24.34 -41.69 35.48
CA LYS A 26 -25.40 -41.15 36.34
C LYS A 26 -24.77 -40.15 37.32
N LYS A 27 -25.27 -38.90 37.32
CA LYS A 27 -24.78 -37.83 38.21
C LYS A 27 -24.94 -38.29 39.66
N LYS A 28 -23.82 -38.55 40.36
CA LYS A 28 -23.81 -38.66 41.82
C LYS A 28 -24.49 -37.41 42.39
N GLN A 29 -25.41 -37.55 43.35
CA GLN A 29 -26.00 -36.41 44.05
C GLN A 29 -24.87 -35.63 44.71
N ALA A 30 -24.52 -34.48 44.14
CA ALA A 30 -23.47 -33.62 44.66
C ALA A 30 -23.95 -33.04 46.01
N LYS A 31 -23.08 -33.10 47.03
CA LYS A 31 -23.27 -32.40 48.32
C LYS A 31 -23.74 -30.97 48.02
N ARG A 32 -24.84 -30.53 48.66
CA ARG A 32 -25.37 -29.17 48.49
C ARG A 32 -24.29 -28.17 48.94
N LEU A 33 -23.74 -27.42 47.99
CA LEU A 33 -22.77 -26.38 48.25
C LEU A 33 -23.48 -25.15 48.79
N TYR A 34 -23.17 -24.75 50.02
CA TYR A 34 -23.66 -23.53 50.64
C TYR A 34 -22.69 -22.39 50.36
N PHE A 35 -23.20 -21.26 49.88
CA PHE A 35 -22.42 -20.06 49.61
C PHE A 35 -22.47 -19.17 50.84
N ASP A 36 -21.44 -19.25 51.69
CA ASP A 36 -21.27 -18.46 52.91
C ASP A 36 -19.91 -17.73 52.91
N PHE A 37 -19.65 -16.96 53.97
CA PHE A 37 -18.39 -16.23 54.12
C PHE A 37 -17.18 -17.16 54.26
N ALA A 38 -17.34 -18.31 54.93
CA ALA A 38 -16.27 -19.29 55.09
C ALA A 38 -15.79 -19.83 53.73
N LEU A 39 -16.73 -20.21 52.85
CA LEU A 39 -16.41 -20.65 51.49
C LEU A 39 -15.73 -19.55 50.69
N LEU A 40 -16.18 -18.31 50.83
CA LEU A 40 -15.58 -17.16 50.13
C LEU A 40 -14.13 -16.95 50.59
N GLN A 41 -13.89 -16.99 51.91
CA GLN A 41 -12.57 -16.79 52.48
C GLN A 41 -11.60 -17.91 52.10
N THR A 42 -12.03 -19.18 52.16
CA THR A 42 -11.23 -20.31 51.68
C THR A 42 -10.85 -20.14 50.22
N PHE A 43 -11.83 -19.83 49.35
CA PHE A 43 -11.58 -19.62 47.93
C PHE A 43 -10.57 -18.49 47.68
N CYS A 44 -10.73 -17.36 48.39
CA CYS A 44 -9.84 -16.22 48.26
C CYS A 44 -8.40 -16.56 48.68
N ASN A 45 -8.22 -17.26 49.80
CA ASN A 45 -6.91 -17.68 50.29
C ASN A 45 -6.21 -18.64 49.32
N GLU A 46 -6.93 -19.65 48.82
CA GLU A 46 -6.40 -20.63 47.85
C GLU A 46 -5.97 -19.99 46.52
N ASN A 47 -6.62 -18.90 46.13
CA ASN A 47 -6.38 -18.24 44.84
C ASN A 47 -5.61 -16.92 44.96
N GLY A 48 -5.10 -16.58 46.16
CA GLY A 48 -4.34 -15.35 46.41
C GLY A 48 -5.12 -14.07 46.12
N ILE A 49 -6.42 -14.07 46.39
CA ILE A 49 -7.32 -12.93 46.14
C ILE A 49 -7.46 -12.11 47.42
N THR A 50 -7.18 -10.81 47.34
CA THR A 50 -7.46 -9.87 48.43
C THR A 50 -8.84 -9.25 48.22
N LEU A 51 -9.71 -9.36 49.22
CA LEU A 51 -11.03 -8.73 49.21
C LEU A 51 -10.90 -7.23 49.51
N LEU A 52 -11.66 -6.39 48.80
CA LEU A 52 -11.63 -4.93 48.96
C LEU A 52 -12.66 -4.41 49.97
N GLU A 53 -13.53 -5.30 50.45
CA GLU A 53 -14.55 -5.00 51.43
C GLU A 53 -14.55 -6.08 52.50
N ASP A 54 -15.00 -5.73 53.70
CA ASP A 54 -15.28 -6.72 54.74
C ASP A 54 -16.63 -7.40 54.47
N TYR A 55 -16.57 -8.70 54.18
CA TYR A 55 -17.74 -9.56 53.97
C TYR A 55 -18.10 -10.39 55.21
N SER A 56 -17.31 -10.31 56.30
CA SER A 56 -17.57 -11.07 57.53
C SER A 56 -18.86 -10.63 58.22
N GLN A 57 -19.22 -9.35 58.08
CA GLN A 57 -20.42 -8.75 58.63
C GLN A 57 -21.60 -8.71 57.65
N LYS A 58 -21.44 -9.28 56.44
CA LYS A 58 -22.47 -9.26 55.38
C LYS A 58 -23.14 -10.63 55.26
N PHE A 59 -24.43 -10.63 54.92
CA PHE A 59 -25.12 -11.86 54.53
C PHE A 59 -24.66 -12.31 53.14
N VAL A 60 -23.68 -13.22 53.12
CA VAL A 60 -23.10 -13.74 51.87
C VAL A 60 -24.11 -14.67 51.19
N THR A 61 -24.38 -14.40 49.93
CA THR A 61 -25.26 -15.24 49.10
C THR A 61 -24.57 -15.65 47.81
N ARG A 62 -25.11 -16.71 47.18
CA ARG A 62 -24.64 -17.21 45.88
C ARG A 62 -24.48 -16.13 44.80
N ASN A 63 -25.38 -15.15 44.77
CA ASN A 63 -25.41 -14.12 43.73
C ASN A 63 -24.81 -12.79 44.22
N MET A 64 -24.25 -12.73 45.44
CA MET A 64 -23.60 -11.54 45.96
C MET A 64 -22.43 -11.13 45.06
N MET A 65 -22.28 -9.83 44.82
CA MET A 65 -21.12 -9.29 44.13
C MET A 65 -19.93 -9.22 45.09
N VAL A 66 -18.81 -9.76 44.65
CA VAL A 66 -17.54 -9.79 45.38
C VAL A 66 -16.56 -8.88 44.66
N ASN A 67 -16.01 -7.95 45.42
CA ASN A 67 -14.98 -7.00 45.02
C ASN A 67 -13.62 -7.45 45.57
N GLY A 68 -12.65 -7.63 44.67
CA GLY A 68 -11.32 -8.14 45.03
C GLY A 68 -10.23 -7.68 44.07
N THR A 69 -8.99 -7.93 44.43
CA THR A 69 -7.82 -7.72 43.57
C THR A 69 -7.72 -8.80 42.50
N CYS A 70 -7.22 -8.44 41.33
CA CYS A 70 -6.97 -9.40 40.26
C CYS A 70 -6.02 -10.50 40.74
N ARG A 71 -6.40 -11.76 40.51
CA ARG A 71 -5.58 -12.96 40.79
C ARG A 71 -4.23 -12.94 40.08
N ASN A 72 -4.11 -12.23 38.96
CA ASN A 72 -2.83 -12.13 38.26
C ASN A 72 -1.87 -11.24 39.07
N GLN A 73 -0.76 -11.81 39.55
CA GLN A 73 0.20 -11.15 40.43
C GLN A 73 0.82 -9.88 39.80
N ASP A 74 0.97 -9.85 38.47
CA ASP A 74 1.48 -8.69 37.74
C ASP A 74 0.41 -7.63 37.44
N CYS A 75 -0.80 -7.79 37.98
CA CYS A 75 -1.96 -6.94 37.68
C CYS A 75 -2.52 -6.30 38.95
N LYS A 76 -2.43 -4.97 39.04
CA LYS A 76 -2.95 -4.19 40.17
C LYS A 76 -4.43 -3.81 40.06
N GLU A 77 -5.08 -4.18 38.95
CA GLU A 77 -6.50 -3.93 38.73
C GLU A 77 -7.39 -4.75 39.67
N THR A 78 -8.64 -4.34 39.80
CA THR A 78 -9.66 -5.00 40.63
C THR A 78 -10.68 -5.73 39.77
N PHE A 79 -11.52 -6.53 40.40
CA PHE A 79 -12.69 -7.14 39.78
C PHE A 79 -13.92 -6.98 40.65
N THR A 80 -15.08 -7.07 39.99
CA THR A 80 -16.39 -7.18 40.63
C THR A 80 -17.11 -8.36 39.98
N LEU A 81 -17.27 -9.47 40.71
CA LEU A 81 -17.84 -10.71 40.18
C LEU A 81 -18.85 -11.31 41.15
N GLY A 82 -19.93 -11.88 40.62
CA GLY A 82 -20.86 -12.66 41.44
C GLY A 82 -20.15 -13.89 42.06
N PHE A 83 -20.40 -14.18 43.33
CA PHE A 83 -19.71 -15.24 44.09
C PHE A 83 -19.83 -16.61 43.40
N ARG A 84 -20.99 -16.95 42.84
CA ARG A 84 -21.16 -18.16 42.02
C ARG A 84 -20.20 -18.24 40.83
N THR A 85 -20.03 -17.13 40.11
CA THR A 85 -19.18 -17.06 38.93
C THR A 85 -17.73 -17.19 39.34
N LEU A 86 -17.34 -16.48 40.41
CA LEU A 86 -16.02 -16.54 41.00
C LEU A 86 -15.62 -17.99 41.32
N TYR A 87 -16.47 -18.67 42.09
CA TYR A 87 -16.22 -20.04 42.55
C TYR A 87 -16.31 -21.08 41.41
N ARG A 88 -17.40 -21.10 40.64
CA ARG A 88 -17.63 -22.16 39.62
C ARG A 88 -16.64 -22.13 38.47
N ASN A 89 -16.23 -20.92 38.07
CA ASN A 89 -15.29 -20.76 36.98
C ASN A 89 -13.84 -20.73 37.48
N ASN A 90 -13.63 -20.90 38.79
CA ASN A 90 -12.34 -20.76 39.47
C ASN A 90 -11.58 -19.51 38.99
N THR A 91 -12.26 -18.37 39.02
CA THR A 91 -11.77 -17.11 38.45
C THR A 91 -11.53 -16.08 39.54
N GLY A 92 -11.14 -14.88 39.15
CA GLY A 92 -10.75 -13.77 40.03
C GLY A 92 -9.95 -12.73 39.27
N TYR A 93 -10.14 -12.65 37.96
CA TYR A 93 -9.38 -11.76 37.10
C TYR A 93 -10.20 -10.49 36.82
N CYS A 94 -9.50 -9.36 36.69
CA CYS A 94 -10.09 -8.18 36.06
C CYS A 94 -10.51 -8.51 34.61
N ILE A 95 -11.33 -7.66 33.99
CA ILE A 95 -11.86 -7.88 32.62
C ILE A 95 -10.73 -8.13 31.60
N ALA A 96 -9.62 -7.40 31.72
CA ALA A 96 -8.49 -7.54 30.81
C ALA A 96 -7.79 -8.90 30.97
N CYS A 97 -7.50 -9.33 32.21
CA CYS A 97 -6.85 -10.61 32.48
C CYS A 97 -7.78 -11.80 32.19
N SER A 98 -9.09 -11.65 32.44
CA SER A 98 -10.09 -12.67 32.11
C SER A 98 -10.13 -12.98 30.61
N LYS A 99 -10.05 -11.95 29.76
CA LYS A 99 -9.96 -12.13 28.29
C LYS A 99 -8.70 -12.88 27.88
N LYS A 100 -7.55 -12.58 28.51
CA LYS A 100 -6.28 -13.29 28.23
C LYS A 100 -6.36 -14.76 28.65
N ASP A 101 -6.86 -15.04 29.85
CA ASP A 101 -7.07 -16.40 30.35
C ASP A 101 -7.99 -17.20 29.43
N HIS A 102 -9.10 -16.61 29.00
CA HIS A 102 -10.03 -17.25 28.08
C HIS A 102 -9.35 -17.67 26.77
N VAL A 103 -8.57 -16.78 26.14
CA VAL A 103 -7.81 -17.09 24.92
C VAL A 103 -6.81 -18.21 25.18
N SER A 104 -6.06 -18.16 26.28
CA SER A 104 -5.09 -19.20 26.66
C SER A 104 -5.75 -20.57 26.84
N ARG A 105 -6.87 -20.63 27.55
CA ARG A 105 -7.63 -21.89 27.73
C ARG A 105 -8.18 -22.42 26.42
N MET A 106 -8.68 -21.55 25.54
CA MET A 106 -9.12 -21.96 24.20
C MET A 106 -7.97 -22.55 23.38
N GLN A 107 -6.80 -21.90 23.38
CA GLN A 107 -5.61 -22.37 22.67
C GLN A 107 -5.13 -23.72 23.22
N LYS A 108 -5.03 -23.87 24.54
CA LYS A 108 -4.68 -25.15 25.19
C LYS A 108 -5.66 -26.26 24.81
N GLY A 109 -6.96 -25.96 24.82
CA GLY A 109 -7.99 -26.91 24.43
C GLY A 109 -7.93 -27.29 22.94
N CYS A 110 -7.56 -26.36 22.06
CA CYS A 110 -7.34 -26.66 20.64
C CYS A 110 -6.08 -27.49 20.45
N LEU A 111 -4.97 -27.16 21.12
CA LEU A 111 -3.72 -27.93 21.08
C LEU A 111 -3.94 -29.37 21.53
N SER A 112 -4.66 -29.57 22.64
CA SER A 112 -4.94 -30.91 23.15
C SER A 112 -5.84 -31.74 22.24
N LYS A 113 -6.75 -31.11 21.50
CA LYS A 113 -7.75 -31.81 20.66
C LYS A 113 -7.31 -32.00 19.21
N TYR A 114 -6.56 -31.04 18.68
CA TYR A 114 -6.29 -30.92 17.24
C TYR A 114 -4.79 -30.76 16.94
N GLY A 115 -3.92 -30.71 17.95
CA GLY A 115 -2.48 -30.45 17.78
C GLY A 115 -2.15 -29.02 17.34
N VAL A 116 -3.15 -28.16 17.18
CA VAL A 116 -3.01 -26.77 16.72
C VAL A 116 -3.69 -25.80 17.68
N ASP A 117 -3.15 -24.59 17.82
CA ASP A 117 -3.67 -23.54 18.71
C ASP A 117 -5.03 -22.95 18.28
N ASN A 118 -5.49 -23.29 17.08
CA ASN A 118 -6.76 -22.86 16.52
C ASN A 118 -7.34 -23.96 15.63
N ALA A 119 -8.58 -24.37 15.90
CA ALA A 119 -9.29 -25.38 15.12
C ALA A 119 -9.30 -25.12 13.60
N ARG A 120 -9.30 -23.86 13.15
CA ARG A 120 -9.26 -23.52 11.72
C ARG A 120 -7.90 -23.75 11.05
N LYS A 121 -6.84 -24.02 11.83
CA LYS A 121 -5.55 -24.49 11.29
C LYS A 121 -5.51 -26.01 11.14
N CYS A 122 -6.51 -26.72 11.67
CA CYS A 122 -6.63 -28.17 11.50
C CYS A 122 -7.20 -28.45 10.12
N GLN A 123 -6.40 -29.12 9.27
CA GLN A 123 -6.76 -29.39 7.88
C GLN A 123 -8.11 -30.12 7.78
N SER A 124 -8.32 -31.20 8.53
CA SER A 124 -9.60 -31.95 8.49
C SER A 124 -10.85 -31.08 8.77
N ILE A 125 -10.72 -30.04 9.60
CA ILE A 125 -11.80 -29.08 9.88
C ILE A 125 -12.01 -28.12 8.70
N VAL A 126 -10.94 -27.67 8.06
CA VAL A 126 -11.01 -26.81 6.86
C VAL A 126 -11.70 -27.55 5.72
N GLU A 127 -11.30 -28.80 5.46
CA GLU A 127 -11.82 -29.66 4.40
C GLU A 127 -13.30 -29.94 4.60
N LYS A 128 -13.72 -30.30 5.82
CA LYS A 128 -15.12 -30.50 6.15
C LYS A 128 -15.95 -29.22 5.91
N GLY A 129 -15.37 -28.06 6.21
CA GLY A 129 -15.97 -26.76 5.93
C GLY A 129 -16.14 -26.49 4.44
N LYS A 130 -15.12 -26.80 3.62
CA LYS A 130 -15.17 -26.69 2.16
C LYS A 130 -16.23 -27.62 1.57
N GLN A 131 -16.27 -28.89 1.99
CA GLN A 131 -17.26 -29.84 1.52
C GLN A 131 -18.68 -29.36 1.81
N THR A 132 -18.93 -28.91 3.03
CA THR A 132 -20.25 -28.34 3.40
C THR A 132 -20.64 -27.14 2.52
N CYS A 133 -19.67 -26.32 2.10
CA CYS A 133 -19.94 -25.20 1.20
C CYS A 133 -20.19 -25.65 -0.24
N LEU A 134 -19.46 -26.66 -0.72
CA LEU A 134 -19.70 -27.29 -2.01
C LEU A 134 -21.11 -27.89 -2.06
N ASP A 135 -21.51 -28.66 -1.05
CA ASP A 135 -22.83 -29.30 -0.98
C ASP A 135 -23.98 -28.27 -1.00
N LYS A 136 -23.77 -27.10 -0.36
CA LYS A 136 -24.83 -26.08 -0.22
C LYS A 136 -24.86 -25.04 -1.33
N TYR A 137 -23.70 -24.70 -1.89
CA TYR A 137 -23.54 -23.54 -2.77
C TYR A 137 -22.84 -23.86 -4.10
N GLY A 138 -22.40 -25.10 -4.30
CA GLY A 138 -21.65 -25.52 -5.50
C GLY A 138 -20.24 -24.93 -5.60
N CYS A 139 -19.72 -24.32 -4.55
CA CYS A 139 -18.39 -23.68 -4.52
C CYS A 139 -17.75 -23.78 -3.13
N GLU A 140 -16.41 -23.75 -3.06
CA GLU A 140 -15.68 -23.88 -1.78
C GLU A 140 -15.98 -22.76 -0.78
N HIS A 141 -16.37 -21.58 -1.28
CA HIS A 141 -16.66 -20.42 -0.46
C HIS A 141 -17.96 -19.77 -0.88
N PRO A 142 -18.93 -19.52 0.03
CA PRO A 142 -20.22 -18.91 -0.32
C PRO A 142 -20.11 -17.58 -1.07
N SER A 143 -19.04 -16.81 -0.86
CA SER A 143 -18.78 -15.55 -1.57
C SER A 143 -18.44 -15.73 -3.06
N GLN A 144 -18.13 -16.95 -3.51
CA GLN A 144 -17.90 -17.28 -4.91
C GLN A 144 -19.20 -17.55 -5.67
N ASN A 145 -20.25 -18.02 -4.96
CA ASN A 145 -21.56 -18.29 -5.53
C ASN A 145 -22.20 -16.99 -6.08
N GLU A 146 -22.70 -17.04 -7.31
CA GLU A 146 -23.21 -15.85 -8.01
C GLU A 146 -24.50 -15.30 -7.37
N ASP A 147 -25.39 -16.16 -6.86
CA ASP A 147 -26.61 -15.70 -6.16
C ASP A 147 -26.26 -14.94 -4.88
N VAL A 148 -25.25 -15.41 -4.14
CA VAL A 148 -24.75 -14.73 -2.95
C VAL A 148 -24.13 -13.38 -3.33
N LYS A 149 -23.32 -13.32 -4.39
CA LYS A 149 -22.73 -12.05 -4.88
C LYS A 149 -23.82 -11.06 -5.28
N GLN A 150 -24.84 -11.52 -6.00
CA GLN A 150 -25.93 -10.66 -6.46
C GLN A 150 -26.76 -10.14 -5.28
N LYS A 151 -27.13 -11.01 -4.32
CA LYS A 151 -27.82 -10.59 -3.09
C LYS A 151 -27.04 -9.55 -2.29
N ILE A 152 -25.71 -9.69 -2.20
CA ILE A 152 -24.85 -8.69 -1.55
C ILE A 152 -24.93 -7.36 -2.31
N LYS A 153 -24.82 -7.39 -3.64
CA LYS A 153 -24.88 -6.20 -4.48
C LYS A 153 -26.23 -5.49 -4.33
N ASP A 154 -27.34 -6.22 -4.40
CA ASP A 154 -28.69 -5.66 -4.29
C ASP A 154 -28.93 -5.06 -2.91
N THR A 155 -28.45 -5.72 -1.85
CA THR A 155 -28.54 -5.20 -0.49
C THR A 155 -27.71 -3.92 -0.34
N CYS A 156 -26.50 -3.90 -0.88
CA CYS A 156 -25.64 -2.72 -0.85
C CYS A 156 -26.27 -1.55 -1.64
N GLU A 157 -26.86 -1.83 -2.80
CA GLU A 157 -27.57 -0.84 -3.59
C GLU A 157 -28.78 -0.28 -2.82
N LYS A 158 -29.65 -1.15 -2.30
CA LYS A 158 -30.86 -0.77 -1.55
C LYS A 158 -30.56 0.04 -0.30
N VAL A 159 -29.54 -0.34 0.47
CA VAL A 159 -29.26 0.27 1.78
C VAL A 159 -28.33 1.48 1.66
N TYR A 160 -27.40 1.47 0.72
CA TYR A 160 -26.32 2.47 0.67
C TYR A 160 -26.24 3.25 -0.65
N GLY A 161 -27.03 2.91 -1.67
CA GLY A 161 -26.88 3.44 -3.04
C GLY A 161 -25.59 2.96 -3.71
N GLY A 162 -25.16 1.74 -3.37
CA GLY A 162 -23.97 1.09 -3.93
C GLY A 162 -22.97 0.70 -2.84
N HIS A 163 -21.68 0.97 -3.07
CA HIS A 163 -20.65 0.52 -2.13
C HIS A 163 -20.78 1.25 -0.77
N PRO A 164 -20.88 0.54 0.38
CA PRO A 164 -21.12 1.16 1.69
C PRO A 164 -20.13 2.26 2.05
N LEU A 165 -18.83 2.08 1.74
CA LEU A 165 -17.80 3.10 2.03
C LEU A 165 -17.88 4.36 1.17
N LYS A 166 -18.65 4.34 0.07
CA LYS A 166 -18.91 5.53 -0.75
C LYS A 166 -20.15 6.31 -0.28
N ASN A 167 -21.03 5.68 0.50
CA ASN A 167 -22.19 6.35 1.07
C ASN A 167 -21.75 7.49 2.01
N ASN A 168 -22.35 8.67 1.82
CA ASN A 168 -21.95 9.89 2.52
C ASN A 168 -22.14 9.80 4.04
N ASP A 169 -23.20 9.14 4.51
CA ASP A 169 -23.47 9.02 5.94
C ASP A 169 -22.49 8.07 6.62
N VAL A 170 -22.12 6.98 5.93
CA VAL A 170 -21.07 6.06 6.39
C VAL A 170 -19.73 6.80 6.48
N GLN A 171 -19.39 7.62 5.48
CA GLN A 171 -18.17 8.43 5.51
C GLN A 171 -18.17 9.44 6.67
N LYS A 172 -19.26 10.17 6.88
CA LYS A 172 -19.41 11.13 8.00
C LYS A 172 -19.28 10.43 9.36
N LYS A 173 -19.97 9.29 9.56
CA LYS A 173 -19.88 8.49 10.80
C LYS A 173 -18.46 7.97 11.04
N ARG A 174 -17.77 7.51 9.99
CA ARG A 174 -16.38 7.06 10.07
C ARG A 174 -15.45 8.20 10.49
N LYS A 175 -15.57 9.37 9.86
CA LYS A 175 -14.79 10.57 10.21
C LYS A 175 -15.03 10.99 11.66
N LYS A 176 -16.30 11.11 12.09
CA LYS A 176 -16.66 11.44 13.48
C LYS A 176 -16.03 10.48 14.48
N THR A 177 -16.09 9.18 14.19
CA THR A 177 -15.51 8.14 15.06
C THR A 177 -13.99 8.21 15.10
N CYS A 178 -13.33 8.47 13.96
CA CYS A 178 -11.88 8.62 13.93
C CYS A 178 -11.42 9.87 14.67
N LEU A 179 -12.11 11.01 14.50
CA LEU A 179 -11.83 12.23 15.23
C LEU A 179 -11.98 12.02 16.74
N ALA A 180 -13.08 11.41 17.18
CA ALA A 180 -13.32 11.16 18.61
C ALA A 180 -12.29 10.22 19.25
N LYS A 181 -11.79 9.22 18.51
CA LYS A 181 -10.84 8.23 19.04
C LYS A 181 -9.37 8.59 18.88
N TYR A 182 -9.03 9.29 17.80
CA TYR A 182 -7.64 9.45 17.35
C TYR A 182 -7.26 10.91 17.06
N GLY A 183 -8.19 11.87 17.23
CA GLY A 183 -7.95 13.29 16.98
C GLY A 183 -7.76 13.66 15.51
N CYS A 184 -7.98 12.74 14.57
CA CYS A 184 -7.78 12.94 13.13
C CYS A 184 -8.88 12.24 12.31
N GLU A 185 -9.12 12.69 11.07
CA GLU A 185 -10.18 12.12 10.22
C GLU A 185 -9.88 10.68 9.76
N ASN A 186 -8.60 10.32 9.73
CA ASN A 186 -8.13 8.99 9.36
C ASN A 186 -7.13 8.51 10.41
N HIS A 187 -7.42 7.37 11.04
CA HIS A 187 -6.56 6.79 12.08
C HIS A 187 -5.11 6.57 11.64
N GLN A 188 -4.81 6.44 10.34
CA GLN A 188 -3.43 6.30 9.85
C GLN A 188 -2.62 7.62 9.93
N GLN A 189 -3.28 8.76 10.11
CA GLN A 189 -2.65 10.06 10.34
C GLN A 189 -2.24 10.25 11.81
N ASN A 190 -2.81 9.47 12.73
CA ASN A 190 -2.43 9.51 14.14
C ASN A 190 -1.02 8.97 14.33
N ALA A 191 -0.17 9.74 15.01
CA ALA A 191 1.24 9.43 15.20
C ALA A 191 1.46 8.10 15.94
N ASP A 192 0.66 7.80 16.97
CA ASP A 192 0.78 6.57 17.76
C ASP A 192 0.42 5.34 16.94
N VAL A 193 -0.62 5.44 16.10
CA VAL A 193 -1.02 4.36 15.17
C VAL A 193 0.09 4.10 14.16
N LYS A 194 0.70 5.17 13.64
CA LYS A 194 1.81 5.06 12.68
C LYS A 194 3.04 4.41 13.33
N LEU A 195 3.43 4.87 14.52
CA LEU A 195 4.54 4.30 15.28
C LEU A 195 4.31 2.82 15.61
N LYS A 196 3.12 2.45 16.09
CA LYS A 196 2.78 1.04 16.36
C LYS A 196 2.86 0.17 15.11
N THR A 197 2.46 0.70 13.96
CA THR A 197 2.56 0.00 12.67
C THR A 197 4.03 -0.22 12.31
N GLU A 198 4.86 0.82 12.39
CA GLU A 198 6.30 0.75 12.12
C GLU A 198 7.01 -0.22 13.07
N THR A 199 6.73 -0.16 14.38
CA THR A 199 7.29 -1.09 15.37
C THR A 199 6.91 -2.53 15.04
N THR A 200 5.64 -2.79 14.70
CA THR A 200 5.19 -4.14 14.36
C THR A 200 5.89 -4.65 13.10
N CYS A 201 6.04 -3.81 12.08
CA CYS A 201 6.76 -4.17 10.86
C CYS A 201 8.24 -4.42 11.14
N LEU A 202 8.89 -3.59 11.96
CA LEU A 202 10.29 -3.77 12.36
C LEU A 202 10.48 -5.09 13.11
N THR A 203 9.64 -5.37 14.11
CA THR A 203 9.73 -6.62 14.89
C THR A 203 9.50 -7.85 14.03
N LYS A 204 8.56 -7.82 13.07
CA LYS A 204 8.21 -8.99 12.27
C LYS A 204 9.07 -9.18 11.02
N TYR A 205 9.53 -8.10 10.42
CA TYR A 205 10.10 -8.10 9.07
C TYR A 205 11.44 -7.36 8.98
N GLY A 206 11.96 -6.82 10.09
CA GLY A 206 13.21 -6.06 10.12
C GLY A 206 13.17 -4.70 9.42
N GLN A 207 11.99 -4.28 8.92
CA GLN A 207 11.81 -3.06 8.14
C GLN A 207 10.60 -2.27 8.62
N LYS A 208 10.60 -0.95 8.44
CA LYS A 208 9.46 -0.09 8.85
C LYS A 208 8.21 -0.32 8.01
N CYS A 209 8.37 -0.88 6.81
CA CYS A 209 7.30 -1.21 5.90
C CYS A 209 7.40 -2.66 5.44
N SER A 210 6.29 -3.40 5.46
CA SER A 210 6.26 -4.79 4.97
C SER A 210 6.65 -4.89 3.49
N PHE A 211 6.31 -3.87 2.68
CA PHE A 211 6.69 -3.82 1.26
C PHE A 211 8.18 -3.62 1.03
N GLU A 212 8.96 -3.29 2.06
CA GLU A 212 10.43 -3.16 1.99
C GLU A 212 11.14 -4.45 2.39
N SER A 213 10.43 -5.41 3.00
CA SER A 213 10.99 -6.71 3.34
C SER A 213 11.45 -7.46 2.07
N PRO A 214 12.74 -7.79 1.93
CA PRO A 214 13.24 -8.54 0.78
C PRO A 214 12.58 -9.92 0.66
N GLU A 215 12.31 -10.57 1.80
CA GLU A 215 11.64 -11.87 1.87
C GLU A 215 10.22 -11.81 1.29
N LEU A 216 9.39 -10.85 1.75
CA LEU A 216 8.03 -10.71 1.24
C LEU A 216 8.00 -10.33 -0.25
N ARG A 217 8.98 -9.53 -0.70
CA ARG A 217 9.16 -9.24 -2.14
C ARG A 217 9.47 -10.50 -2.94
N ALA A 218 10.38 -11.35 -2.45
CA ALA A 218 10.72 -12.61 -3.09
C ALA A 218 9.53 -13.56 -3.16
N ILE A 219 8.78 -13.72 -2.06
CA ILE A 219 7.55 -14.54 -2.01
C ILE A 219 6.51 -14.02 -3.01
N SER A 220 6.31 -12.70 -3.07
CA SER A 220 5.39 -12.09 -4.03
C SER A 220 5.82 -12.36 -5.47
N LYS A 221 7.11 -12.21 -5.80
CA LYS A 221 7.65 -12.51 -7.14
C LYS A 221 7.45 -13.97 -7.50
N GLN A 222 7.80 -14.89 -6.60
CA GLN A 222 7.64 -16.33 -6.83
C GLN A 222 6.17 -16.70 -7.07
N THR A 223 5.25 -16.12 -6.30
CA THR A 223 3.82 -16.38 -6.46
C THR A 223 3.29 -15.90 -7.81
N VAL A 224 3.73 -14.72 -8.26
CA VAL A 224 3.36 -14.18 -9.57
C VAL A 224 3.97 -15.02 -10.69
N LEU A 225 5.22 -15.45 -10.55
CA LEU A 225 5.91 -16.32 -11.50
C LEU A 225 5.19 -17.67 -11.64
N LEU A 226 4.85 -18.33 -10.53
CA LEU A 226 4.09 -19.59 -10.55
C LEU A 226 2.72 -19.45 -11.21
N ARG A 227 2.04 -18.32 -11.00
CA ARG A 227 0.68 -18.10 -11.52
C ARG A 227 0.65 -17.64 -12.98
N TYR A 228 1.64 -16.86 -13.40
CA TYR A 228 1.59 -16.13 -14.68
C TYR A 228 2.82 -16.33 -15.58
N GLY A 229 3.83 -17.08 -15.14
CA GLY A 229 5.06 -17.33 -15.92
C GLY A 229 5.96 -16.10 -16.13
N CYS A 230 5.74 -15.02 -15.38
CA CYS A 230 6.53 -13.78 -15.46
C CYS A 230 6.72 -13.15 -14.08
N GLU A 231 7.71 -12.27 -13.92
CA GLU A 231 8.00 -11.63 -12.62
C GLU A 231 6.92 -10.65 -12.17
N TYR A 232 6.20 -10.04 -13.12
CA TYR A 232 5.18 -9.04 -12.84
C TYR A 232 3.90 -9.41 -13.59
N ALA A 233 2.78 -9.48 -12.86
CA ALA A 233 1.49 -9.88 -13.44
C ALA A 233 1.08 -8.99 -14.63
N THR A 234 1.48 -7.73 -14.65
CA THR A 234 1.23 -6.79 -15.77
C THR A 234 1.96 -7.14 -17.06
N GLN A 235 3.00 -7.97 -17.02
CA GLN A 235 3.69 -8.49 -18.20
C GLN A 235 2.94 -9.66 -18.83
N ALA A 236 2.14 -10.38 -18.05
CA ALA A 236 1.37 -11.53 -18.51
C ALA A 236 0.35 -11.10 -19.57
N GLU A 237 0.33 -11.79 -20.71
CA GLU A 237 -0.54 -11.44 -21.82
C GLU A 237 -2.04 -11.54 -21.46
N SER A 238 -2.37 -12.53 -20.63
CA SER A 238 -3.73 -12.69 -20.09
C SER A 238 -4.20 -11.49 -19.24
N VAL A 239 -3.29 -10.81 -18.56
CA VAL A 239 -3.59 -9.61 -17.75
C VAL A 239 -3.69 -8.36 -18.63
N LYS A 240 -2.81 -8.24 -19.64
CA LYS A 240 -2.89 -7.15 -20.63
C LYS A 240 -4.20 -7.18 -21.40
N GLU A 241 -4.61 -8.36 -21.88
CA GLU A 241 -5.85 -8.49 -22.65
C GLU A 241 -7.07 -8.20 -21.76
N LYS A 242 -7.12 -8.71 -20.52
CA LYS A 242 -8.18 -8.34 -19.55
C LYS A 242 -8.24 -6.84 -19.29
N THR A 243 -7.08 -6.18 -19.19
CA THR A 243 -6.99 -4.72 -19.01
C THR A 243 -7.56 -3.99 -20.23
N LYS A 244 -7.18 -4.41 -21.44
CA LYS A 244 -7.68 -3.86 -22.70
C LYS A 244 -9.19 -4.03 -22.84
N GLN A 245 -9.72 -5.22 -22.58
CA GLN A 245 -11.16 -5.50 -22.63
C GLN A 245 -11.95 -4.67 -21.62
N THR A 246 -11.40 -4.50 -20.40
CA THR A 246 -12.01 -3.65 -19.38
C THR A 246 -12.05 -2.18 -19.83
N ASN A 247 -10.96 -1.69 -20.42
CA ASN A 247 -10.90 -0.31 -20.95
C ASN A 247 -11.86 -0.13 -22.14
N LEU A 248 -11.95 -1.11 -23.05
CA LEU A 248 -12.89 -1.08 -24.17
C LEU A 248 -14.34 -1.05 -23.67
N LYS A 249 -14.71 -1.91 -22.72
CA LYS A 249 -16.06 -1.92 -22.13
C LYS A 249 -16.40 -0.60 -21.43
N LYS A 250 -15.44 -0.02 -20.71
CA LYS A 250 -15.68 1.17 -19.88
C LYS A 250 -15.60 2.48 -20.65
N TYR A 251 -14.73 2.54 -21.65
CA TYR A 251 -14.34 3.79 -22.31
C TYR A 251 -14.44 3.74 -23.84
N GLY A 252 -14.78 2.60 -24.43
CA GLY A 252 -14.78 2.40 -25.90
C GLY A 252 -13.40 2.45 -26.54
N LYS A 253 -12.32 2.50 -25.73
CA LYS A 253 -10.92 2.63 -26.19
C LYS A 253 -10.02 1.67 -25.41
N ALA A 254 -8.99 1.16 -26.07
CA ALA A 254 -8.03 0.23 -25.45
C ALA A 254 -7.21 0.89 -24.34
N HIS A 255 -6.97 2.21 -24.45
CA HIS A 255 -6.21 2.97 -23.48
C HIS A 255 -6.98 4.23 -23.03
N PRO A 256 -7.08 4.53 -21.71
CA PRO A 256 -7.85 5.67 -21.21
C PRO A 256 -7.38 7.03 -21.77
N LEU A 257 -6.08 7.21 -22.02
CA LEU A 257 -5.56 8.45 -22.63
C LEU A 257 -5.95 8.64 -24.09
N GLN A 258 -6.62 7.68 -24.74
CA GLN A 258 -7.23 7.90 -26.06
C GLN A 258 -8.61 8.58 -25.95
N VAL A 259 -9.19 8.64 -24.74
CA VAL A 259 -10.47 9.28 -24.48
C VAL A 259 -10.25 10.77 -24.29
N GLU A 260 -10.89 11.58 -25.12
CA GLU A 260 -10.64 13.02 -25.17
C GLU A 260 -10.99 13.73 -23.85
N SER A 261 -12.08 13.35 -23.20
CA SER A 261 -12.45 13.90 -21.88
C SER A 261 -11.42 13.60 -20.79
N ILE A 262 -10.72 12.46 -20.87
CA ILE A 262 -9.65 12.11 -19.93
C ILE A 262 -8.40 12.93 -20.22
N LYS A 263 -8.04 13.11 -21.50
CA LYS A 263 -6.92 14.00 -21.89
C LYS A 263 -7.17 15.43 -21.41
N GLU A 264 -8.36 15.96 -21.65
CA GLU A 264 -8.71 17.32 -21.24
C GLU A 264 -8.66 17.49 -19.73
N LYS A 265 -9.18 16.51 -18.97
CA LYS A 265 -9.04 16.52 -17.50
C LYS A 265 -7.58 16.51 -17.05
N SER A 266 -6.72 15.76 -17.75
CA SER A 266 -5.29 15.76 -17.47
C SER A 266 -4.65 17.12 -17.76
N ARG A 267 -5.02 17.78 -18.87
CA ARG A 267 -4.55 19.12 -19.25
C ARG A 267 -4.98 20.17 -18.23
N GLN A 268 -6.26 20.18 -17.83
CA GLN A 268 -6.80 21.08 -16.81
C GLN A 268 -6.11 20.91 -15.46
N THR A 269 -5.85 19.66 -15.06
CA THR A 269 -5.11 19.38 -13.81
C THR A 269 -3.68 19.90 -13.89
N SER A 270 -3.02 19.74 -15.04
CA SER A 270 -1.67 20.27 -15.27
C SER A 270 -1.65 21.80 -15.22
N MET A 271 -2.60 22.46 -15.88
CA MET A 271 -2.74 23.91 -15.85
C MET A 271 -2.96 24.42 -14.43
N ALA A 272 -3.87 23.82 -13.66
CA ALA A 272 -4.16 24.23 -12.29
C ALA A 272 -2.96 24.06 -11.33
N ARG A 273 -2.13 23.03 -11.53
CA ARG A 273 -0.99 22.73 -10.65
C ARG A 273 0.30 23.41 -11.06
N TYR A 274 0.53 23.56 -12.35
CA TYR A 274 1.84 23.94 -12.90
C TYR A 274 1.78 25.16 -13.83
N GLY A 275 0.60 25.67 -14.15
CA GLY A 275 0.42 26.79 -15.09
C GLY A 275 0.74 26.43 -16.55
N VAL A 276 0.90 25.15 -16.87
CA VAL A 276 1.26 24.63 -18.20
C VAL A 276 0.45 23.40 -18.55
N GLU A 277 0.21 23.18 -19.84
CA GLU A 277 -0.67 22.11 -20.32
C GLU A 277 -0.09 20.72 -20.09
N HIS A 278 1.25 20.63 -20.08
CA HIS A 278 1.96 19.39 -19.83
C HIS A 278 3.00 19.58 -18.72
N PRO A 279 3.07 18.68 -17.70
CA PRO A 279 3.98 18.87 -16.56
C PRO A 279 5.46 19.05 -16.95
N MET A 280 5.93 18.40 -18.01
CA MET A 280 7.31 18.56 -18.50
C MET A 280 7.64 19.95 -19.04
N GLN A 281 6.64 20.79 -19.32
CA GLN A 281 6.85 22.20 -19.68
C GLN A 281 7.13 23.07 -18.44
N CYS A 282 6.90 22.55 -17.23
CA CYS A 282 7.21 23.25 -15.99
C CYS A 282 8.72 23.12 -15.69
N PRO A 283 9.46 24.23 -15.51
CA PRO A 283 10.89 24.20 -15.25
C PRO A 283 11.28 23.28 -14.08
N SER A 284 10.55 23.40 -12.95
CA SER A 284 10.84 22.61 -11.75
C SER A 284 10.63 21.10 -11.92
N VAL A 285 9.67 20.69 -12.76
CA VAL A 285 9.41 19.28 -13.07
C VAL A 285 10.46 18.76 -14.05
N SER A 286 10.75 19.56 -15.08
CA SER A 286 11.76 19.27 -16.09
C SER A 286 13.15 19.10 -15.47
N GLU A 287 13.55 19.99 -14.56
CA GLU A 287 14.83 19.93 -13.82
C GLU A 287 14.92 18.69 -12.92
N LYS A 288 13.85 18.39 -12.17
CA LYS A 288 13.80 17.18 -11.34
C LYS A 288 13.88 15.89 -12.17
N SER A 289 13.28 15.88 -13.36
CA SER A 289 13.41 14.77 -14.30
C SER A 289 14.82 14.71 -14.88
N LEU A 290 15.41 15.87 -15.17
CA LEU A 290 16.78 15.99 -15.67
C LEU A 290 17.78 15.46 -14.68
N HIS A 291 17.59 15.44 -13.35
CA HIS A 291 18.54 14.88 -12.37
C HIS A 291 18.36 13.37 -12.07
N LYS A 292 17.37 12.69 -12.66
CA LYS A 292 17.11 11.24 -12.45
C LYS A 292 17.43 10.32 -13.63
N ALA A 293 17.71 10.87 -14.80
CA ALA A 293 18.26 10.16 -15.96
C ALA A 293 19.64 9.50 -15.67
N HIS A 294 19.95 8.42 -16.37
CA HIS A 294 21.05 7.52 -15.99
C HIS A 294 22.47 7.95 -16.42
N LYS A 295 22.68 9.14 -17.00
CA LYS A 295 23.94 9.51 -17.68
C LYS A 295 24.38 10.95 -17.43
N TYR A 296 24.77 11.29 -16.20
CA TYR A 296 25.38 12.60 -15.90
C TYR A 296 26.88 12.58 -16.00
N LYS A 297 27.42 13.75 -16.27
CA LYS A 297 28.83 14.09 -16.08
C LYS A 297 28.90 15.29 -15.15
N LEU A 298 29.70 15.18 -14.10
CA LEU A 298 30.00 16.31 -13.23
C LEU A 298 30.95 17.24 -13.98
N PHE A 299 30.61 18.52 -14.03
CA PHE A 299 31.47 19.58 -14.56
C PHE A 299 31.80 20.55 -13.44
N THR A 300 33.09 20.79 -13.22
CA THR A 300 33.60 21.72 -12.21
C THR A 300 34.10 22.97 -12.91
N PHE A 301 33.50 24.11 -12.60
CA PHE A 301 33.93 25.42 -13.06
C PHE A 301 35.27 25.82 -12.41
N PRO A 302 36.00 26.79 -12.99
CA PRO A 302 37.22 27.35 -12.38
C PRO A 302 37.03 27.84 -10.94
N SER A 303 35.86 28.36 -10.57
CA SER A 303 35.53 28.73 -9.18
C SER A 303 35.39 27.56 -8.22
N GLY A 304 35.35 26.31 -8.71
CA GLY A 304 35.01 25.13 -7.93
C GLY A 304 33.51 24.84 -7.87
N ASN A 305 32.66 25.68 -8.48
CA ASN A 305 31.23 25.39 -8.61
C ASN A 305 31.01 24.14 -9.47
N GLU A 306 30.09 23.28 -9.06
CA GLU A 306 29.81 22.02 -9.76
C GLU A 306 28.39 21.98 -10.32
N ILE A 307 28.27 21.55 -11.58
CA ILE A 307 26.98 21.29 -12.22
C ILE A 307 26.96 19.92 -12.88
N TYR A 308 25.76 19.34 -12.98
CA TYR A 308 25.54 18.13 -13.72
C TYR A 308 25.18 18.45 -15.17
N THR A 309 25.94 17.86 -16.09
CA THR A 309 25.70 17.96 -17.54
C THR A 309 25.24 16.61 -18.08
N GLN A 310 24.59 16.59 -19.25
CA GLN A 310 24.02 15.38 -19.84
C GLN A 310 24.24 15.32 -21.35
N GLY A 311 25.37 14.73 -21.77
CA GLY A 311 25.70 14.63 -23.19
C GLY A 311 27.02 15.31 -23.49
N TYR A 312 26.98 16.36 -24.32
CA TYR A 312 28.15 17.08 -24.83
C TYR A 312 28.34 18.46 -24.16
N GLU A 313 27.54 18.81 -23.18
CA GLU A 313 27.51 20.17 -22.61
C GLU A 313 28.80 20.51 -21.85
N HIS A 314 29.39 19.55 -21.14
CA HIS A 314 30.75 19.69 -20.57
C HIS A 314 31.84 20.07 -21.59
N PHE A 315 31.71 19.77 -22.89
CA PHE A 315 32.67 20.26 -23.90
C PHE A 315 32.37 21.71 -24.26
N ALA A 316 31.10 22.04 -24.50
CA ALA A 316 30.66 23.41 -24.76
C ALA A 316 31.01 24.37 -23.63
N LEU A 317 30.87 23.96 -22.37
CA LEU A 317 31.26 24.74 -21.22
C LEU A 317 32.77 25.01 -21.19
N ARG A 318 33.61 24.02 -21.54
CA ARG A 318 35.07 24.25 -21.65
C ARG A 318 35.40 25.21 -22.77
N ASP A 319 34.84 24.99 -23.96
CA ASP A 319 35.10 25.86 -25.10
C ASP A 319 34.65 27.31 -24.80
N LEU A 320 33.53 27.50 -24.11
CA LEU A 320 33.06 28.82 -23.69
C LEU A 320 34.04 29.54 -22.76
N LEU A 321 34.64 28.82 -21.81
CA LEU A 321 35.60 29.37 -20.85
C LEU A 321 36.99 29.59 -21.50
N ASP A 322 37.51 28.55 -22.15
CA ASP A 322 38.91 28.47 -22.59
C ASP A 322 39.14 29.18 -23.94
N VAL A 323 38.17 29.07 -24.86
CA VAL A 323 38.30 29.57 -26.25
C VAL A 323 37.54 30.87 -26.44
N HIS A 324 36.31 30.96 -25.92
CA HIS A 324 35.46 32.14 -26.09
C HIS A 324 35.56 33.14 -24.92
N HIS A 325 36.30 32.81 -23.87
CA HIS A 325 36.56 33.67 -22.70
C HIS A 325 35.29 34.27 -22.07
N VAL A 326 34.22 33.48 -22.02
CA VAL A 326 32.97 33.86 -21.35
C VAL A 326 33.14 33.69 -19.84
N SER A 327 32.75 34.68 -19.04
CA SER A 327 32.76 34.55 -17.57
C SER A 327 31.82 33.44 -17.13
N GLU A 328 32.26 32.59 -16.19
CA GLU A 328 31.40 31.55 -15.62
C GLU A 328 30.14 32.10 -14.94
N GLU A 329 30.19 33.32 -14.42
CA GLU A 329 29.06 34.01 -13.77
C GLU A 329 27.96 34.38 -14.77
N ASP A 330 28.30 34.44 -16.07
CA ASP A 330 27.41 34.76 -17.17
C ASP A 330 26.91 33.49 -17.89
N ILE A 331 27.19 32.29 -17.37
CA ILE A 331 26.73 31.02 -17.94
C ILE A 331 25.55 30.49 -17.14
N VAL A 332 24.37 30.47 -17.76
CA VAL A 332 23.14 29.94 -17.15
C VAL A 332 22.76 28.61 -17.80
N THR A 333 22.69 27.54 -17.00
CA THR A 333 22.33 26.18 -17.46
C THR A 333 21.09 25.61 -16.77
N ASN A 334 20.67 26.18 -15.64
CA ASN A 334 19.51 25.70 -14.89
C ASN A 334 18.21 25.98 -15.66
N ARG A 335 17.36 24.96 -15.86
CA ARG A 335 16.12 25.12 -16.63
C ARG A 335 15.13 26.12 -16.04
N LYS A 336 15.28 26.48 -14.76
CA LYS A 336 14.47 27.51 -14.10
C LYS A 336 14.88 28.93 -14.48
N ASP A 337 16.14 29.12 -14.83
CA ASP A 337 16.76 30.44 -14.96
C ASP A 337 17.02 30.81 -16.43
N VAL A 338 16.99 29.83 -17.34
CA VAL A 338 17.04 30.08 -18.79
C VAL A 338 15.76 30.77 -19.31
N PRO A 339 15.83 31.49 -20.46
CA PRO A 339 14.70 32.21 -21.04
C PRO A 339 13.46 31.35 -21.29
N LYS A 340 12.29 32.00 -21.27
CA LYS A 340 11.00 31.36 -21.56
C LYS A 340 10.73 31.26 -23.06
N LEU A 341 11.35 30.27 -23.68
CA LEU A 341 11.22 30.01 -25.11
C LEU A 341 10.13 28.98 -25.42
N TRP A 342 9.32 29.25 -26.44
CA TRP A 342 8.30 28.34 -26.95
C TRP A 342 8.47 28.15 -28.44
N TYR A 343 8.28 26.93 -28.92
CA TYR A 343 8.25 26.62 -30.35
C TYR A 343 7.07 25.71 -30.67
N SER A 344 6.65 25.69 -31.93
CA SER A 344 5.65 24.75 -32.42
C SER A 344 6.34 23.69 -33.29
N ASP A 345 5.97 22.43 -33.10
CA ASP A 345 6.44 21.36 -33.99
C ASP A 345 5.72 21.39 -35.35
N THR A 346 6.06 20.44 -36.23
CA THR A 346 5.44 20.30 -37.57
C THR A 346 3.94 20.06 -37.54
N ASN A 347 3.38 19.62 -36.41
CA ASN A 347 1.95 19.43 -36.20
C ASN A 347 1.30 20.63 -35.48
N ASN A 348 2.00 21.76 -35.41
CA ASN A 348 1.58 22.98 -34.73
C ASN A 348 1.32 22.79 -33.22
N LYS A 349 1.92 21.77 -32.60
CA LYS A 349 1.82 21.57 -31.16
C LYS A 349 2.88 22.41 -30.46
N LYS A 350 2.45 23.15 -29.43
CA LYS A 350 3.29 24.06 -28.67
C LYS A 350 4.14 23.32 -27.63
N HIS A 351 5.43 23.60 -27.61
CA HIS A 351 6.41 22.99 -26.71
C HIS A 351 7.23 24.05 -25.98
N ARG A 352 7.57 23.77 -24.72
CA ARG A 352 8.50 24.59 -23.95
C ARG A 352 9.91 24.17 -24.33
N HIS A 353 10.71 25.13 -24.81
CA HIS A 353 12.14 24.92 -25.01
C HIS A 353 12.92 25.33 -23.75
N PHE A 354 13.81 24.45 -23.31
CA PHE A 354 14.80 24.72 -22.28
C PHE A 354 16.14 24.65 -22.99
N VAL A 355 16.71 25.81 -23.31
CA VAL A 355 18.02 25.88 -23.95
C VAL A 355 19.09 25.30 -23.03
N ASP A 356 20.11 24.68 -23.61
CA ASP A 356 21.17 24.02 -22.85
C ASP A 356 22.06 25.04 -22.11
N ILE A 357 22.41 26.16 -22.77
CA ILE A 357 23.16 27.27 -22.18
C ILE A 357 22.54 28.61 -22.60
N TYR A 358 22.40 29.54 -21.66
CA TYR A 358 22.08 30.94 -21.92
C TYR A 358 23.18 31.85 -21.38
N ILE A 359 23.58 32.84 -22.18
CA ILE A 359 24.61 33.84 -21.86
C ILE A 359 23.92 35.22 -21.82
N PRO A 360 23.52 35.70 -20.63
CA PRO A 360 22.75 36.93 -20.47
C PRO A 360 23.42 38.17 -21.07
N SER A 361 24.72 38.37 -20.86
CA SER A 361 25.42 39.57 -21.36
C SER A 361 25.39 39.69 -22.89
N GLN A 362 25.26 38.56 -23.58
CA GLN A 362 25.23 38.48 -25.05
C GLN A 362 23.80 38.30 -25.59
N ASN A 363 22.79 38.18 -24.72
CA ASN A 363 21.43 37.75 -25.08
C ASN A 363 21.43 36.49 -25.98
N LYS A 364 22.36 35.55 -25.69
CA LYS A 364 22.67 34.41 -26.57
C LYS A 364 22.27 33.08 -25.94
N CYS A 365 21.54 32.29 -26.73
CA CYS A 365 21.15 30.92 -26.44
C CYS A 365 22.05 29.96 -27.23
N ILE A 366 22.52 28.90 -26.59
CA ILE A 366 23.32 27.85 -27.23
C ILE A 366 22.65 26.50 -27.01
N GLU A 367 22.25 25.84 -28.09
CA GLU A 367 21.80 24.45 -28.09
C GLU A 367 22.95 23.53 -28.44
N ILE A 368 23.16 22.48 -27.66
CA ILE A 368 24.27 21.55 -27.85
C ILE A 368 23.72 20.24 -28.40
N LYS A 369 24.29 19.77 -29.50
CA LYS A 369 23.88 18.54 -30.17
C LYS A 369 25.08 17.73 -30.65
N SER A 370 24.88 16.43 -30.80
CA SER A 370 25.84 15.58 -31.52
C SER A 370 25.54 15.61 -33.02
N SER A 371 26.57 15.34 -33.84
CA SER A 371 26.42 15.23 -35.30
C SER A 371 25.34 14.21 -35.69
N TRP A 372 25.20 13.13 -34.92
CA TRP A 372 24.14 12.13 -35.10
C TRP A 372 22.74 12.72 -34.87
N THR A 373 22.56 13.47 -33.77
CA THR A 373 21.25 14.05 -33.40
C THR A 373 20.80 15.08 -34.43
N VAL A 374 21.72 15.95 -34.86
CA VAL A 374 21.41 16.93 -35.91
C VAL A 374 21.01 16.22 -37.18
N ASN A 375 21.65 15.12 -37.58
CA ASN A 375 21.32 14.45 -38.84
C ASN A 375 19.95 13.76 -38.86
N ILE A 376 19.46 13.24 -37.72
CA ILE A 376 18.18 12.53 -37.64
C ILE A 376 17.01 13.48 -37.33
N GLU A 377 17.24 14.51 -36.50
CA GLU A 377 16.18 15.38 -35.96
C GLU A 377 16.28 16.83 -36.44
N LYS A 378 16.78 17.06 -37.67
CA LYS A 378 17.03 18.42 -38.22
C LYS A 378 15.86 19.37 -37.97
N SER A 379 14.63 18.97 -38.31
CA SER A 379 13.47 19.87 -38.28
C SER A 379 13.21 20.50 -36.91
N HIS A 380 13.25 19.73 -35.82
CA HIS A 380 12.91 20.24 -34.48
C HIS A 380 14.01 21.12 -33.90
N VAL A 381 15.29 20.79 -34.14
CA VAL A 381 16.42 21.57 -33.63
C VAL A 381 16.41 22.97 -34.25
N PHE A 382 16.23 23.07 -35.57
CA PHE A 382 16.17 24.36 -36.26
C PHE A 382 14.87 25.14 -35.97
N GLN A 383 13.74 24.46 -35.70
CA GLN A 383 12.51 25.14 -35.27
C GLN A 383 12.68 25.89 -33.94
N LYS A 384 13.40 25.30 -32.97
CA LYS A 384 13.73 25.98 -31.70
C LYS A 384 14.56 27.24 -31.95
N GLN A 385 15.58 27.13 -32.81
CA GLN A 385 16.43 28.26 -33.18
C GLN A 385 15.61 29.38 -33.83
N VAL A 386 14.77 29.06 -34.83
CA VAL A 386 13.90 30.04 -35.49
C VAL A 386 12.97 30.72 -34.48
N ALA A 387 12.35 29.95 -33.59
CA ALA A 387 11.44 30.48 -32.58
C ALA A 387 12.16 31.43 -31.61
N ALA A 388 13.36 31.06 -31.13
CA ALA A 388 14.13 31.90 -30.23
C ALA A 388 14.64 33.18 -30.91
N LYS A 389 15.08 33.11 -32.16
CA LYS A 389 15.46 34.29 -32.96
C LYS A 389 14.31 35.26 -33.14
N LYS A 390 13.08 34.74 -33.35
CA LYS A 390 11.87 35.57 -33.46
C LYS A 390 11.55 36.32 -32.17
N GLU A 391 11.90 35.75 -31.01
CA GLU A 391 11.78 36.39 -29.69
C GLU A 391 12.96 37.32 -29.38
N GLY A 392 13.90 37.52 -30.32
CA GLY A 392 14.99 38.49 -30.22
C GLY A 392 16.31 37.95 -29.65
N PHE A 393 16.43 36.63 -29.44
CA PHE A 393 17.67 36.03 -28.94
C PHE A 393 18.66 35.74 -30.07
N LEU A 394 19.96 35.97 -29.82
CA LEU A 394 21.00 35.30 -30.61
C LEU A 394 20.93 33.81 -30.29
N TYR A 395 21.01 32.94 -31.30
CA TYR A 395 20.80 31.51 -31.09
C TYR A 395 21.71 30.66 -31.96
N GLU A 396 22.64 29.96 -31.32
CA GLU A 396 23.60 29.07 -31.97
C GLU A 396 23.28 27.60 -31.65
N ILE A 397 23.51 26.72 -32.61
CA ILE A 397 23.51 25.27 -32.40
C ILE A 397 24.94 24.77 -32.54
N TRP A 398 25.52 24.29 -31.45
CA TRP A 398 26.89 23.79 -31.40
C TRP A 398 26.88 22.28 -31.58
N VAL A 399 27.58 21.81 -32.61
CA VAL A 399 27.60 20.40 -33.01
C VAL A 399 28.93 19.77 -32.66
N TYR A 400 28.89 18.80 -31.75
CA TYR A 400 30.07 18.06 -31.29
C TYR A 400 30.13 16.66 -31.91
N SER A 401 31.35 16.25 -32.28
CA SER A 401 31.67 14.90 -32.71
C SER A 401 31.53 13.90 -31.57
N SER A 402 31.54 12.60 -31.88
CA SER A 402 31.50 11.53 -30.86
C SER A 402 32.65 11.60 -29.85
N VAL A 403 33.79 12.17 -30.25
CA VAL A 403 34.99 12.35 -29.42
C VAL A 403 35.04 13.72 -28.73
N GLY A 404 34.01 14.56 -28.86
CA GLY A 404 33.92 15.84 -28.16
C GLY A 404 34.63 17.01 -28.84
N LYS A 405 34.93 16.90 -30.13
CA LYS A 405 35.46 18.01 -30.92
C LYS A 405 34.31 18.83 -31.51
N LEU A 406 34.34 20.15 -31.37
CA LEU A 406 33.40 21.05 -32.04
C LEU A 406 33.60 20.96 -33.56
N GLU A 407 32.58 20.52 -34.29
CA GLU A 407 32.61 20.34 -35.75
C GLU A 407 31.98 21.51 -36.49
N THR A 408 30.87 22.05 -35.98
CA THR A 408 30.11 23.10 -36.66
C THR A 408 29.32 23.92 -35.66
N ILE A 409 29.20 25.22 -35.91
CA ILE A 409 28.25 26.12 -35.26
C ILE A 409 27.24 26.55 -36.32
N HIS A 410 25.95 26.30 -36.08
CA HIS A 410 24.88 26.88 -36.90
C HIS A 410 24.40 28.16 -36.22
N PRO A 411 24.66 29.34 -36.80
CA PRO A 411 24.31 30.63 -36.21
C PRO A 411 22.83 30.96 -36.33
#